data_AF-A0A1H9JWJ9-F1
#
_entry.id   AF-A0A1H9JWJ9-F1
#
_cell.length_a   1.000
_cell.length_b   1.000
_cell.length_c   1.000
_cell.angle_alpha   90.00
_cell.angle_beta   90.00
_cell.angle_gamma   90.00
#
_symmetry.space_group_name_H-M   'P 1'
#
loop_
_entity.id
_entity.type
_entity.pdbx_description
1 polymer ?
#
loop_
_entity_poly.entity_id
_entity_poly.type
_entity_poly.pdbx_seq_one_letter_code
_entity_poly.pdbx_strand_id
1 'polypeptide(L)' 'MRTTLGICRKKARYDTEDEAWAVIARAAIVLRPYRCALCRKFHLTSRTKGMRIRRSKI' A
#
# COMPACT_ATOMS: atom_id res chain seq x y z
N MET A 1 11.32 -1.62 -7.31
CA MET A 1 11.83 -1.46 -5.93
C MET A 1 12.01 -2.85 -5.38
N ARG A 2 13.22 -3.30 -5.07
CA ARG A 2 13.41 -4.58 -4.39
C ARG A 2 13.13 -4.35 -2.90
N THR A 3 11.94 -4.71 -2.44
CA THR A 3 11.61 -4.59 -1.01
C THR A 3 12.43 -5.65 -0.27
N THR A 4 13.27 -5.25 0.67
CA THR A 4 13.99 -6.17 1.58
C THR A 4 13.20 -6.36 2.87
N LEU A 5 13.51 -7.40 3.65
CA LEU A 5 12.88 -7.63 4.96
C LEU A 5 13.07 -6.44 5.91
N GLY A 6 14.25 -5.81 5.91
CA GLY A 6 14.53 -4.62 6.70
C GLY A 6 13.61 -3.44 6.34
N ILE A 7 13.41 -3.18 5.04
CA ILE A 7 12.49 -2.14 4.57
C ILE A 7 11.04 -2.51 4.92
N CYS A 8 10.65 -3.77 4.76
CA CYS A 8 9.30 -4.25 5.09
C CYS A 8 8.96 -4.02 6.57
N ARG A 9 9.89 -4.31 7.48
CA ARG A 9 9.70 -4.10 8.93
C ARG A 9 9.57 -2.62 9.34
N LYS A 10 10.16 -1.70 8.58
CA LYS A 10 10.08 -0.25 8.84
C LYS A 10 8.79 0.40 8.33
N LYS A 11 8.07 -0.26 7.42
CA LYS A 11 6.84 0.30 6.82
C LYS A 11 5.63 0.02 7.68
N ALA A 12 4.70 0.98 7.71
CA ALA A 12 3.35 0.76 8.21
C ALA A 12 2.70 -0.43 7.50
N ARG A 13 2.05 -1.30 8.26
CA ARG A 13 1.43 -2.54 7.78
C ARG A 13 0.06 -2.74 8.44
N TYR A 14 -0.89 -3.21 7.65
CA TYR A 14 -2.28 -3.44 8.05
C TYR A 14 -2.66 -4.89 7.77
N ASP A 15 -3.58 -5.41 8.58
CA ASP A 15 -3.97 -6.81 8.52
C ASP A 15 -5.00 -7.05 7.41
N THR A 16 -5.85 -6.06 7.17
CA THR A 16 -6.87 -6.09 6.11
C THR A 16 -6.64 -4.99 5.08
N GLU A 17 -7.24 -5.15 3.89
CA GLU A 17 -7.22 -4.10 2.87
C GLU A 17 -8.04 -2.88 3.32
N ASP A 18 -9.15 -3.09 4.02
CA ASP A 18 -10.03 -2.04 4.53
C ASP A 18 -9.34 -1.14 5.54
N GLU A 19 -8.54 -1.69 6.46
CA GLU A 19 -7.70 -0.91 7.37
C GLU A 19 -6.74 0.00 6.60
N ALA A 20 -6.13 -0.52 5.53
CA ALA A 20 -5.23 0.26 4.68
C ALA A 20 -6.00 1.39 3.97
N TRP A 21 -7.20 1.10 3.44
CA TRP A 21 -8.07 2.11 2.82
C TRP A 21 -8.53 3.19 3.80
N ALA A 22 -8.84 2.83 5.06
CA ALA A 22 -9.20 3.80 6.09
C ALA A 22 -8.10 4.84 6.34
N VAL A 23 -6.83 4.42 6.25
CA VAL A 23 -5.68 5.34 6.37
C VAL A 23 -5.51 6.17 5.09
N ILE A 24 -5.69 5.57 3.92
CA ILE A 24 -5.62 6.29 2.63
C ILE A 24 -6.67 7.41 2.59
N ALA A 25 -7.89 7.15 3.06
CA ALA A 25 -8.98 8.12 3.07
C ALA A 25 -8.68 9.38 3.91
N ARG A 26 -7.80 9.25 4.91
CA ARG A 26 -7.35 10.35 5.78
C ARG A 26 -6.03 10.98 5.33
N ALA A 27 -5.36 10.41 4.34
CA ALA A 27 -4.06 10.88 3.88
C ALA A 27 -4.23 12.11 2.97
N ALA A 28 -3.40 13.13 3.19
CA ALA A 28 -3.34 14.31 2.31
C ALA A 28 -2.67 14.03 0.95
N ILE A 29 -2.13 12.82 0.77
CA ILE A 29 -1.42 12.40 -0.45
C ILE A 29 -2.05 11.14 -1.01
N VAL A 30 -1.93 10.95 -2.32
CA VAL A 30 -2.40 9.73 -2.99
C VAL A 30 -1.56 8.55 -2.57
N LEU A 31 -2.22 7.58 -1.94
CA LEU A 31 -1.64 6.30 -1.53
C LEU A 31 -2.46 5.16 -2.13
N ARG A 32 -1.81 4.01 -2.31
CA ARG A 32 -2.45 2.76 -2.73
C ARG A 32 -2.03 1.62 -1.82
N PRO A 33 -2.96 0.71 -1.46
CA PRO A 33 -2.59 -0.48 -0.75
C PRO A 33 -1.96 -1.49 -1.72
N TYR A 34 -0.99 -2.26 -1.25
CA TYR A 34 -0.49 -3.43 -1.95
C TYR A 34 -0.17 -4.55 -0.96
N ARG A 35 -0.48 -5.78 -1.36
CA ARG A 35 -0.14 -6.97 -0.56
C ARG A 35 1.35 -7.27 -0.69
N CYS A 36 2.05 -7.28 0.43
CA CYS A 36 3.49 -7.52 0.44
C CYS A 36 3.81 -8.99 0.15
N ALA A 37 4.71 -9.25 -0.80
CA ALA A 37 5.18 -10.62 -1.07
C ALA A 37 6.00 -11.24 0.09
N LEU A 38 6.56 -10.42 0.98
CA LEU A 38 7.38 -10.89 2.11
C LEU A 38 6.54 -11.22 3.35
N CYS A 39 5.80 -10.24 3.88
CA CYS A 39 5.04 -10.40 5.13
C CYS A 39 3.56 -10.73 4.93
N ARG A 40 3.07 -10.71 3.68
CA ARG A 40 1.67 -10.97 3.29
C ARG A 40 0.62 -10.00 3.88
N LYS A 41 1.05 -8.97 4.62
CA LYS A 41 0.25 -7.84 5.11
C LYS A 41 0.11 -6.73 4.04
N PHE A 42 -0.78 -5.79 4.28
CA PHE A 42 -1.02 -4.64 3.39
C PHE A 42 -0.11 -3.47 3.74
N HIS A 43 0.64 -2.97 2.76
CA HIS A 43 1.46 -1.76 2.87
C HIS A 43 0.91 -0.66 1.98
N LEU A 44 1.25 0.58 2.30
CA LEU A 44 0.90 1.73 1.47
C LEU A 44 2.06 2.13 0.56
N THR A 45 1.72 2.61 -0.64
CA THR A 45 2.70 3.22 -1.54
C THR A 45 2.10 4.42 -2.26
N SER A 46 2.88 5.50 -2.35
CA SER A 46 2.58 6.65 -3.22
C SER A 46 3.07 6.45 -4.65
N ARG A 47 3.72 5.31 -4.96
CA ARG A 47 4.21 5.05 -6.31
C ARG A 47 3.04 4.88 -7.26
N THR A 48 2.97 5.76 -8.24
CA THR A 48 1.94 5.71 -9.29
C THR A 48 2.49 5.16 -10.60
N LYS A 49 3.78 5.38 -10.88
CA LYS A 49 4.45 4.94 -12.11
C LYS A 49 4.52 3.40 -12.19
N GLY A 50 3.88 2.83 -13.20
CA GLY A 50 3.89 1.39 -13.48
C GLY A 50 2.91 0.54 -12.64
N MET A 51 2.11 1.15 -11.75
CA MET A 51 1.01 0.42 -11.11
C MET A 51 -0.21 0.43 -12.02
N ARG A 52 -0.83 -0.74 -12.25
CA ARG A 52 -2.12 -0.83 -12.93
C ARG A 52 -3.15 -0.12 -12.05
N ILE A 53 -3.52 1.10 -12.43
CA ILE A 53 -4.56 1.85 -11.77
C ILE A 53 -5.85 1.06 -11.98
N ARG A 54 -6.43 0.51 -10.91
CA ARG A 54 -7.85 0.14 -10.93
C ARG A 54 -8.58 1.45 -11.22
N ARG A 55 -9.09 1.62 -12.43
CA ARG A 55 -9.95 2.77 -12.74
C ARG A 55 -11.11 2.66 -11.77
N SER A 56 -11.21 3.58 -10.81
CA SER A 56 -12.46 3.76 -10.10
C SER A 56 -13.51 4.02 -11.17
N LYS A 57 -14.55 3.19 -11.22
CA LYS A 57 -15.78 3.58 -11.91
C LYS A 57 -16.29 4.81 -11.17
N ILE A 58 -16.16 5.97 -11.81
CA ILE A 58 -17.08 7.09 -11.59
C ILE A 58 -18.43 6.64 -12.14
#